data_AF-A0A3S4LT89-F1
#
_entry.id   AF-A0A3S4LT89-F1
#
_cell.length_a   1.000
_cell.length_b   1.000
_cell.length_c   1.000
_cell.angle_alpha   90.00
_cell.angle_beta   90.00
_cell.angle_gamma   90.00
#
_symmetry.space_group_name_H-M   'P 1'
#
loop_
_entity.id
_entity.type
_entity.pdbx_description
1 polymer ?
#
loop_
_entity_poly.entity_id
_entity_poly.type
_entity_poly.pdbx_seq_one_letter_code
_entity_poly.pdbx_strand_id
1 'polypeptide(L)'
;MYDVLQQSIHYLKADNYAAYGNLDAQKAQDDMEQVYDQWLSQNAQLIKLASDQNQSSFTQMQWTLGIILLIVLIVLAFIWLGLQRVLLRPLQRIMAHIQTIADGDLTHEIEAEGRSEMGQLAAGLKTMQQSLIRTVSAVRDNADSIYTGAGEISAGSSDLSSRTEQQASALEETAASMEQLTATVRQNTDNARQATGLAKTASETARKGGRVVDNVVSTMNDIAESSEKIVDITSVD
;
A
#
# COMPACT_ATOMS: atom_id res chain seq x y z
N MET A 1 -68.17 75.97 -55.14
CA MET A 1 -67.89 76.40 -56.54
C MET A 1 -69.09 77.08 -57.21
N TYR A 2 -70.32 76.56 -57.03
CA TYR A 2 -71.55 77.17 -57.57
C TYR A 2 -71.89 78.55 -56.95
N ASP A 3 -71.78 78.70 -55.63
CA ASP A 3 -72.06 79.97 -54.93
C ASP A 3 -71.12 81.11 -55.30
N VAL A 4 -69.81 80.81 -55.38
CA VAL A 4 -68.79 81.80 -55.75
C VAL A 4 -69.03 82.32 -57.15
N LEU A 5 -69.44 81.45 -58.10
CA LEU A 5 -69.78 81.85 -59.47
C LEU A 5 -71.03 82.74 -59.53
N GLN A 6 -72.03 82.53 -58.66
CA GLN A 6 -73.18 83.42 -58.59
C GLN A 6 -72.81 84.78 -57.99
N GLN A 7 -72.04 84.81 -56.90
CA GLN A 7 -71.55 86.06 -56.31
C GLN A 7 -70.63 86.82 -57.27
N SER A 8 -69.77 86.11 -58.01
CA SER A 8 -68.85 86.72 -58.96
C SER A 8 -69.60 87.40 -60.12
N ILE A 9 -70.67 86.77 -60.65
CA ILE A 9 -71.57 87.38 -61.64
C ILE A 9 -72.33 88.59 -61.05
N HIS A 10 -72.72 88.53 -59.78
CA HIS A 10 -73.42 89.62 -59.10
C HIS A 10 -72.50 90.85 -58.89
N TYR A 11 -71.24 90.65 -58.48
CA TYR A 11 -70.27 91.74 -58.29
C TYR A 11 -69.80 92.33 -59.62
N LEU A 12 -69.64 91.53 -60.67
CA LEU A 12 -69.34 92.01 -62.03
C LEU A 12 -70.48 92.83 -62.63
N LYS A 13 -71.75 92.46 -62.37
CA LYS A 13 -72.92 93.24 -62.82
C LYS A 13 -73.11 94.56 -62.06
N ALA A 14 -72.58 94.66 -60.86
CA ALA A 14 -72.69 95.84 -60.00
C ALA A 14 -71.50 96.83 -60.14
N ASP A 15 -70.64 96.64 -61.16
CA ASP A 15 -69.41 97.43 -61.42
C ASP A 15 -68.42 97.48 -60.23
N ASN A 16 -68.56 96.53 -59.29
CA ASN A 16 -67.80 96.48 -58.04
C ASN A 16 -66.65 95.48 -58.15
N TYR A 17 -65.65 95.85 -58.96
CA TYR A 17 -64.46 95.05 -59.23
C TYR A 17 -63.58 94.82 -57.99
N ALA A 18 -63.63 95.72 -57.00
CA ALA A 18 -62.91 95.57 -55.74
C ALA A 18 -63.47 94.41 -54.89
N ALA A 19 -64.79 94.26 -54.83
CA ALA A 19 -65.45 93.14 -54.14
C ALA A 19 -65.25 91.80 -54.88
N TYR A 20 -65.19 91.82 -56.21
CA TYR A 20 -64.88 90.64 -57.02
C TYR A 20 -63.46 90.10 -56.77
N GLY A 21 -62.44 90.96 -56.81
CA GLY A 21 -61.05 90.55 -56.54
C GLY A 21 -60.83 90.03 -55.12
N ASN A 22 -61.57 90.55 -54.14
CA ASN A 22 -61.56 90.06 -52.77
C ASN A 22 -62.22 88.68 -52.62
N LEU A 23 -63.22 88.35 -53.43
CA LEU A 23 -63.88 87.04 -53.41
C LEU A 23 -62.94 85.92 -53.87
N ASP A 24 -62.18 86.16 -54.94
CA ASP A 24 -61.16 85.23 -55.44
C ASP A 24 -60.00 85.09 -54.44
N ALA A 25 -59.59 86.20 -53.80
CA ALA A 25 -58.57 86.20 -52.76
C ALA A 25 -59.02 85.51 -51.46
N GLN A 26 -60.32 85.58 -51.13
CA GLN A 26 -60.90 84.94 -49.95
C GLN A 26 -61.07 83.44 -50.18
N LYS A 27 -61.57 83.04 -51.35
CA LYS A 27 -61.61 81.63 -51.73
C LYS A 27 -60.22 80.99 -51.79
N ALA A 28 -59.22 81.71 -52.32
CA ALA A 28 -57.85 81.23 -52.33
C ALA A 28 -57.26 81.07 -50.91
N GLN A 29 -57.66 81.93 -49.96
CA GLN A 29 -57.31 81.78 -48.55
C GLN A 29 -58.01 80.59 -47.91
N ASP A 30 -59.32 80.41 -48.14
CA ASP A 30 -60.09 79.28 -47.60
C ASP A 30 -59.57 77.94 -48.15
N ASP A 31 -59.27 77.87 -49.46
CA ASP A 31 -58.68 76.70 -50.11
C ASP A 31 -57.27 76.41 -49.54
N MET A 32 -56.49 77.46 -49.24
CA MET A 32 -55.16 77.33 -48.62
C MET A 32 -55.24 76.89 -47.16
N GLU A 33 -56.17 77.42 -46.36
CA GLU A 33 -56.42 77.02 -44.98
C GLU A 33 -56.87 75.56 -44.92
N GLN A 34 -57.76 75.14 -45.83
CA GLN A 34 -58.18 73.75 -45.93
C GLN A 34 -57.02 72.81 -46.27
N VAL A 35 -56.14 73.18 -47.20
CA VAL A 35 -54.95 72.39 -47.55
C VAL A 35 -53.94 72.38 -46.40
N TYR A 36 -53.79 73.49 -45.68
CA TYR A 36 -52.91 73.61 -44.52
C TYR A 36 -53.39 72.74 -43.35
N ASP A 37 -54.69 72.73 -43.06
CA ASP A 37 -55.31 71.87 -42.05
C ASP A 37 -55.26 70.39 -42.42
N GLN A 38 -55.48 70.08 -43.70
CA GLN A 38 -55.27 68.72 -44.22
C GLN A 38 -53.81 68.29 -44.07
N TRP A 39 -52.85 69.17 -44.37
CA TRP A 39 -51.43 68.89 -44.20
C TRP A 39 -51.06 68.72 -42.73
N LEU A 40 -51.54 69.58 -41.83
CA LEU A 40 -51.31 69.48 -40.39
C LEU A 40 -51.88 68.19 -39.80
N SER A 41 -53.11 67.82 -40.17
CA SER A 41 -53.74 66.58 -39.70
C SER A 41 -53.04 65.34 -40.23
N GLN A 42 -52.64 65.31 -41.51
CA GLN A 42 -51.82 64.24 -42.07
C GLN A 42 -50.45 64.15 -41.38
N ASN A 43 -49.80 65.29 -41.15
CA ASN A 43 -48.50 65.34 -40.48
C ASN A 43 -48.59 64.86 -39.02
N ALA A 44 -49.61 65.31 -38.28
CA ALA A 44 -49.88 64.85 -36.92
C ALA A 44 -50.17 63.34 -36.86
N GLN A 45 -50.89 62.79 -37.84
CA GLN A 45 -51.12 61.35 -37.95
C GLN A 45 -49.82 60.58 -38.24
N LEU A 46 -48.97 61.08 -39.14
CA LEU A 46 -47.67 60.47 -39.45
C LEU A 46 -46.73 60.49 -38.24
N ILE A 47 -46.66 61.61 -37.50
CA ILE A 47 -45.87 61.72 -36.27
C ILE A 47 -46.38 60.74 -35.21
N LYS A 48 -47.70 60.63 -35.04
CA LYS A 48 -48.30 59.68 -34.10
C LYS A 48 -48.00 58.23 -34.49
N LEU A 49 -48.17 57.86 -35.76
CA LEU A 49 -47.84 56.53 -36.27
C LEU A 49 -46.36 56.19 -36.06
N ALA A 50 -45.46 57.14 -36.36
CA ALA A 50 -44.03 56.99 -36.14
C ALA A 50 -43.68 56.83 -34.65
N SER A 51 -44.33 57.60 -33.77
CA SER A 51 -44.17 57.47 -32.31
C SER A 51 -44.66 56.12 -31.79
N ASP A 52 -45.85 55.69 -32.21
CA ASP A 52 -46.45 54.41 -31.79
C ASP A 52 -45.61 53.21 -32.29
N GLN A 53 -45.13 53.28 -33.54
CA GLN A 53 -44.20 52.29 -34.10
C GLN A 53 -42.87 52.27 -33.34
N ASN A 54 -42.30 53.42 -33.02
CA ASN A 54 -41.04 53.51 -32.28
C ASN A 54 -41.19 52.91 -30.88
N GLN A 55 -42.27 53.24 -30.16
CA GLN A 55 -42.55 52.67 -28.84
C GLN A 55 -42.72 51.15 -28.87
N SER A 56 -43.45 50.63 -29.86
CA SER A 56 -43.59 49.18 -30.03
C SER A 56 -42.25 48.50 -30.32
N SER A 57 -41.40 49.11 -31.16
CA SER A 57 -40.06 48.62 -31.49
C SER A 57 -39.14 48.59 -30.26
N PHE A 58 -39.18 49.60 -29.40
CA PHE A 58 -38.43 49.61 -28.14
C PHE A 58 -38.85 48.48 -27.20
N THR A 59 -40.16 48.25 -27.05
CA THR A 59 -40.64 47.14 -26.19
C THR A 59 -40.28 45.77 -26.75
N GLN A 60 -40.36 45.58 -28.08
CA GLN A 60 -39.94 44.34 -28.74
C GLN A 60 -38.43 44.09 -28.59
N MET A 61 -37.60 45.13 -28.70
CA MET A 61 -36.16 45.05 -28.48
C MET A 61 -35.82 44.60 -27.05
N GLN A 62 -36.48 45.18 -26.04
CA GLN A 62 -36.27 44.81 -24.63
C GLN A 62 -36.68 43.36 -24.35
N TRP A 63 -37.82 42.89 -24.89
CA TRP A 63 -38.24 41.48 -24.76
C TRP A 63 -37.26 40.53 -25.44
N THR A 64 -36.77 40.87 -26.64
CA THR A 64 -35.79 40.04 -27.36
C THR A 64 -34.49 39.93 -26.59
N LEU A 65 -33.96 41.04 -26.05
CA LEU A 65 -32.77 41.04 -25.20
C LEU A 65 -32.99 40.26 -23.91
N GLY A 66 -34.16 40.40 -23.28
CA GLY A 66 -34.55 39.65 -22.08
C GLY A 66 -34.59 38.14 -22.32
N ILE A 67 -35.14 37.70 -23.46
CA ILE A 67 -35.18 36.29 -23.84
C ILE A 67 -33.76 35.75 -24.10
N ILE A 68 -32.91 36.50 -24.81
CA ILE A 68 -31.52 36.10 -25.04
C ILE A 68 -30.78 35.96 -23.72
N LEU A 69 -30.90 36.93 -22.81
CA LEU A 69 -30.30 36.87 -21.49
C LEU A 69 -30.79 35.64 -20.71
N LEU A 70 -32.10 35.37 -20.74
CA LEU A 70 -32.69 34.21 -20.07
C LEU A 70 -32.12 32.89 -20.63
N ILE A 71 -32.02 32.76 -21.95
CA ILE A 71 -31.43 31.57 -22.60
C ILE A 71 -29.96 31.40 -22.18
N VAL A 72 -29.18 32.48 -22.19
CA VAL A 72 -27.77 32.43 -21.76
C VAL A 72 -27.66 31.97 -20.31
N LEU A 73 -28.48 32.49 -19.41
CA LEU A 73 -28.51 32.07 -18.01
C LEU A 73 -28.90 30.60 -17.85
N ILE A 74 -29.88 30.12 -18.61
CA ILE A 74 -30.27 28.70 -18.62
C ILE A 74 -29.12 27.82 -19.10
N VAL A 75 -28.45 28.19 -20.19
CA VAL A 75 -27.30 27.44 -20.71
C VAL A 75 -26.16 27.39 -19.70
N LEU A 76 -25.82 28.52 -19.08
CA LEU A 76 -24.79 28.58 -18.03
C LEU A 76 -25.15 27.70 -16.84
N ALA A 77 -26.41 27.73 -16.39
CA ALA A 77 -26.88 26.86 -15.32
C ALA A 77 -26.78 25.37 -15.71
N PHE A 78 -27.11 25.02 -16.96
CA PHE A 78 -27.03 23.64 -17.44
C PHE A 78 -25.58 23.14 -17.51
N ILE A 79 -24.67 23.97 -18.02
CA ILE A 79 -23.23 23.66 -18.06
C ILE A 79 -22.68 23.50 -16.65
N TRP A 80 -23.02 24.42 -15.73
CA TRP A 80 -22.59 24.35 -14.33
C TRP A 80 -23.04 23.06 -13.65
N LEU A 81 -24.32 22.70 -13.80
CA LEU A 81 -24.89 21.47 -13.24
C LEU A 81 -24.25 20.21 -13.87
N GLY A 82 -23.99 20.24 -15.18
CA GLY A 82 -23.29 19.17 -15.90
C GLY A 82 -21.87 18.98 -15.37
N LEU A 83 -21.09 20.07 -15.28
CA LEU A 83 -19.72 20.06 -14.78
C LEU A 83 -19.63 19.51 -13.36
N GLN A 84 -20.54 19.95 -12.50
CA GLN A 84 -20.56 19.53 -11.10
C GLN A 84 -20.90 18.03 -10.95
N ARG A 85 -21.81 17.51 -11.78
CA ARG A 85 -22.20 16.09 -11.73
C ARG A 85 -21.22 15.16 -12.43
N VAL A 86 -20.65 15.58 -13.56
CA VAL A 86 -19.83 14.71 -14.42
C VAL A 86 -18.36 14.74 -14.01
N LEU A 87 -17.82 15.88 -13.55
CA LEU A 87 -16.40 16.00 -13.20
C LEU A 87 -16.17 16.14 -11.70
N LEU A 88 -16.76 17.15 -11.05
CA LEU A 88 -16.39 17.50 -9.67
C LEU A 88 -16.79 16.43 -8.65
N ARG A 89 -18.02 15.88 -8.73
CA ARG A 89 -18.48 14.86 -7.79
C ARG A 89 -17.68 13.54 -7.88
N PRO A 90 -17.45 12.94 -9.07
CA PRO A 90 -16.60 11.76 -9.18
C PRO A 90 -15.16 12.02 -8.73
N LEU A 91 -14.60 13.18 -9.05
CA LEU A 91 -13.24 13.54 -8.63
C LEU A 91 -13.10 13.59 -7.10
N GLN A 92 -14.09 14.16 -6.39
CA GLN A 92 -14.10 14.17 -4.93
C GLN A 92 -14.16 12.76 -4.33
N ARG A 93 -14.92 11.84 -4.94
CA ARG A 93 -14.96 10.43 -4.50
C ARG A 93 -13.62 9.74 -4.70
N ILE A 94 -13.00 9.91 -5.86
CA ILE A 94 -11.68 9.36 -6.17
C ILE A 94 -10.63 9.91 -5.18
N MET A 95 -10.66 11.21 -4.89
CA MET A 95 -9.76 11.82 -3.91
C MET A 95 -9.95 11.23 -2.51
N ALA A 96 -11.20 11.00 -2.09
CA ALA A 96 -11.49 10.35 -0.81
C ALA A 96 -10.92 8.93 -0.76
N HIS A 97 -11.09 8.12 -1.82
CA HIS A 97 -10.49 6.78 -1.88
C HIS A 97 -8.96 6.81 -1.84
N ILE A 98 -8.32 7.78 -2.52
CA ILE A 98 -6.86 7.95 -2.44
C ILE A 98 -6.43 8.24 -1.00
N GLN A 99 -7.16 9.10 -0.28
CA GLN A 99 -6.88 9.39 1.12
C GLN A 99 -7.01 8.13 1.99
N THR A 100 -8.08 7.36 1.81
CA THR A 100 -8.29 6.08 2.53
C THR A 100 -7.18 5.06 2.25
N ILE A 101 -6.75 4.95 0.98
CA ILE A 101 -5.60 4.11 0.59
C ILE A 101 -4.31 4.61 1.23
N ALA A 102 -4.09 5.92 1.26
CA ALA A 102 -2.91 6.53 1.88
C ALA A 102 -2.88 6.31 3.41
N ASP A 103 -4.04 6.27 4.05
CA ASP A 103 -4.20 5.93 5.47
C ASP A 103 -4.05 4.40 5.72
N GLY A 104 -3.87 3.60 4.67
CA GLY A 104 -3.63 2.15 4.74
C GLY A 104 -4.89 1.29 4.72
N ASP A 105 -6.07 1.89 4.57
CA ASP A 105 -7.33 1.16 4.45
C ASP A 105 -7.63 0.83 2.98
N LEU A 106 -7.50 -0.46 2.65
CA LEU A 106 -7.76 -0.99 1.31
C LEU A 106 -9.10 -1.74 1.22
N THR A 107 -9.95 -1.64 2.24
CA THR A 107 -11.19 -2.44 2.34
C THR A 107 -12.37 -1.82 1.59
N HIS A 108 -12.30 -0.52 1.31
CA HIS A 108 -13.36 0.22 0.62
C HIS A 108 -13.37 -0.09 -0.88
N GLU A 109 -14.52 -0.52 -1.41
CA GLU A 109 -14.66 -0.80 -2.83
C GLU A 109 -14.67 0.49 -3.67
N ILE A 110 -13.91 0.48 -4.77
CA ILE A 110 -13.92 1.54 -5.77
C ILE A 110 -14.85 1.11 -6.91
N GLU A 111 -15.98 1.82 -7.03
CA GLU A 111 -16.91 1.69 -8.15
C GLU A 111 -16.36 2.43 -9.38
N ALA A 112 -15.95 1.67 -10.39
CA ALA A 112 -15.51 2.22 -11.67
C ALA A 112 -16.65 2.12 -12.69
N GLU A 113 -17.60 3.05 -12.61
CA GLU A 113 -18.71 3.12 -13.56
C GLU A 113 -18.47 4.17 -14.66
N GLY A 114 -18.90 3.84 -15.87
CA GLY A 114 -18.89 4.76 -17.03
C GLY A 114 -17.66 4.62 -17.94
N ARG A 115 -17.82 5.11 -19.18
CA ARG A 115 -16.77 5.08 -20.23
C ARG A 115 -15.99 6.41 -20.35
N SER A 116 -16.22 7.35 -19.43
CA SER A 116 -15.53 8.64 -19.40
C SER A 116 -14.11 8.50 -18.83
N GLU A 117 -13.33 9.58 -18.96
CA GLU A 117 -12.00 9.73 -18.38
C GLU A 117 -12.02 9.50 -16.86
N MET A 118 -13.11 9.91 -16.18
CA MET A 118 -13.30 9.67 -14.75
C MET A 118 -13.51 8.18 -14.42
N GLY A 119 -14.23 7.45 -15.29
CA GLY A 119 -14.38 5.99 -15.16
C GLY A 119 -13.05 5.25 -15.38
N GLN A 120 -12.25 5.69 -16.34
CA GLN A 120 -10.90 5.14 -16.57
C GLN A 120 -9.96 5.44 -15.39
N LEU A 121 -10.02 6.64 -14.83
CA LEU A 121 -9.26 7.00 -13.63
C LEU A 121 -9.65 6.12 -12.43
N ALA A 122 -10.95 5.92 -12.19
CA ALA A 122 -11.44 5.03 -11.13
C ALA A 122 -11.01 3.57 -11.34
N ALA A 123 -11.03 3.07 -12.59
CA ALA A 123 -10.55 1.73 -12.93
C ALA A 123 -9.04 1.56 -12.70
N GLY A 124 -8.25 2.56 -13.07
CA GLY A 124 -6.82 2.62 -12.77
C GLY A 124 -6.55 2.60 -11.26
N LEU A 125 -7.29 3.41 -10.50
CA LEU A 125 -7.19 3.44 -9.05
C LEU A 125 -7.58 2.09 -8.41
N LYS A 126 -8.65 1.43 -8.89
CA LYS A 126 -9.04 0.08 -8.46
C LYS A 126 -7.93 -0.94 -8.71
N THR A 127 -7.27 -0.87 -9.86
CA THR A 127 -6.14 -1.76 -10.19
C THR A 127 -4.94 -1.52 -9.26
N MET A 128 -4.65 -0.26 -8.93
CA MET A 128 -3.61 0.11 -7.97
C MET A 128 -3.94 -0.43 -6.57
N GLN A 129 -5.18 -0.23 -6.09
CA GLN A 129 -5.64 -0.75 -4.81
C GLN A 129 -5.50 -2.29 -4.74
N GLN A 130 -5.96 -3.01 -5.77
CA GLN A 130 -5.83 -4.47 -5.82
C GLN A 130 -4.38 -4.95 -5.80
N SER A 131 -3.48 -4.22 -6.48
CA SER A 131 -2.05 -4.55 -6.46
C SER A 131 -1.45 -4.33 -5.07
N LEU A 132 -1.81 -3.23 -4.40
CA LEU A 132 -1.41 -2.97 -3.01
C LEU A 132 -1.93 -4.06 -2.05
N ILE A 133 -3.19 -4.47 -2.18
CA ILE A 133 -3.77 -5.57 -1.39
C ILE A 133 -2.93 -6.83 -1.57
N ARG A 134 -2.62 -7.23 -2.81
CA ARG A 134 -1.81 -8.43 -3.08
C ARG A 134 -0.42 -8.32 -2.46
N THR A 135 0.23 -7.17 -2.58
CA THR A 135 1.56 -6.96 -2.00
C THR A 135 1.52 -7.05 -0.48
N VAL A 136 0.57 -6.37 0.18
CA VAL A 136 0.42 -6.39 1.64
C VAL A 136 0.07 -7.79 2.14
N SER A 137 -0.84 -8.51 1.47
CA SER A 137 -1.16 -9.90 1.81
C SER A 137 0.06 -10.81 1.69
N ALA A 138 0.82 -10.71 0.59
CA ALA A 138 2.04 -11.50 0.42
C ALA A 138 3.10 -11.20 1.50
N VAL A 139 3.25 -9.93 1.90
CA VAL A 139 4.13 -9.54 3.01
C VAL A 139 3.66 -10.15 4.33
N ARG A 140 2.35 -10.14 4.59
CA ARG A 140 1.76 -10.75 5.79
C ARG A 140 1.97 -12.26 5.82
N ASP A 141 1.66 -12.96 4.74
CA ASP A 141 1.82 -14.42 4.64
C ASP A 141 3.29 -14.85 4.84
N ASN A 142 4.22 -14.06 4.29
CA ASN A 142 5.65 -14.26 4.51
C ASN A 142 6.06 -14.02 5.97
N ALA A 143 5.51 -12.98 6.61
CA ALA A 143 5.77 -12.69 8.02
C ALA A 143 5.26 -13.81 8.94
N ASP A 144 4.06 -14.35 8.67
CA ASP A 144 3.49 -15.48 9.41
C ASP A 144 4.34 -16.76 9.22
N SER A 145 4.86 -16.97 8.01
CA SER A 145 5.78 -18.09 7.71
C SER A 145 7.11 -17.93 8.46
N ILE A 146 7.69 -16.72 8.49
CA ILE A 146 8.92 -16.42 9.26
C ILE A 146 8.68 -16.62 10.75
N TYR A 147 7.55 -16.14 11.27
CA TYR A 147 7.20 -16.29 12.68
C TYR A 147 7.11 -17.77 13.08
N THR A 148 6.45 -18.58 12.25
CA THR A 148 6.37 -20.04 12.44
C THR A 148 7.76 -20.67 12.42
N GLY A 149 8.58 -20.37 11.40
CA GLY A 149 9.94 -20.92 11.29
C GLY A 149 10.86 -20.50 12.44
N ALA A 150 10.73 -19.26 12.94
CA ALA A 150 11.46 -18.80 14.12
C ALA A 150 11.05 -19.57 15.39
N GLY A 151 9.76 -19.89 15.52
CA GLY A 151 9.26 -20.75 16.61
C GLY A 151 9.84 -22.16 16.55
N GLU A 152 9.89 -22.77 15.37
CA GLU A 152 10.51 -24.09 15.17
C GLU A 152 12.01 -24.09 15.48
N ILE A 153 12.75 -23.05 15.04
CA ILE A 153 14.18 -22.89 15.36
C ILE A 153 14.38 -22.74 16.87
N SER A 154 13.55 -21.94 17.55
CA SER A 154 13.66 -21.76 19.00
C SER A 154 13.44 -23.07 19.75
N ALA A 155 12.42 -23.85 19.37
CA ALA A 155 12.17 -25.17 19.94
C ALA A 155 13.33 -26.14 19.66
N GLY A 156 13.83 -26.17 18.42
CA GLY A 156 14.98 -27.01 18.04
C GLY A 156 16.27 -26.63 18.78
N SER A 157 16.50 -25.33 18.99
CA SER A 157 17.65 -24.84 19.76
C SER A 157 17.55 -25.25 21.23
N SER A 158 16.36 -25.26 21.82
CA SER A 158 16.16 -25.72 23.20
C SER A 158 16.42 -27.23 23.33
N ASP A 159 15.94 -28.04 22.38
CA ASP A 159 16.23 -29.49 22.34
C ASP A 159 17.73 -29.76 22.19
N LEU A 160 18.39 -29.08 21.25
CA LEU A 160 19.82 -29.21 21.03
C LEU A 160 20.63 -28.81 22.28
N SER A 161 20.25 -27.73 22.96
CA SER A 161 20.88 -27.31 24.22
C SER A 161 20.76 -28.41 25.28
N SER A 162 19.56 -28.97 25.48
CA SER A 162 19.34 -30.05 26.45
C SER A 162 20.17 -31.30 26.12
N ARG A 163 20.24 -31.70 24.84
CA ARG A 163 21.07 -32.82 24.41
C ARG A 163 22.56 -32.55 24.58
N THR A 164 23.00 -31.31 24.38
CA THR A 164 24.39 -30.89 24.60
C THR A 164 24.74 -30.96 26.09
N GLU A 165 23.84 -30.52 26.98
CA GLU A 165 23.98 -30.66 28.43
C GLU A 165 24.07 -32.13 28.86
N GLN A 166 23.19 -32.99 28.32
CA GLN A 166 23.24 -34.44 28.57
C GLN A 166 24.57 -35.06 28.10
N GLN A 167 25.05 -34.68 26.91
CA GLN A 167 26.33 -35.16 26.40
C GLN A 167 27.51 -34.70 27.25
N ALA A 168 27.50 -33.44 27.71
CA ALA A 168 28.52 -32.93 28.62
C ALA A 168 28.56 -33.74 29.92
N SER A 169 27.39 -34.02 30.51
CA SER A 169 27.29 -34.86 31.72
C SER A 169 27.78 -36.29 31.49
N ALA A 170 27.44 -36.91 30.36
CA ALA A 170 27.94 -38.24 30.02
C ALA A 170 29.46 -38.28 29.80
N LEU A 171 30.05 -37.20 29.27
CA LEU A 171 31.49 -37.05 29.13
C LEU A 171 32.18 -36.88 30.49
N GLU A 172 31.57 -36.16 31.43
CA GLU A 172 32.08 -36.07 32.81
C GLU A 172 32.09 -37.46 33.50
N GLU A 173 31.02 -38.24 33.36
CA GLU A 173 30.95 -39.61 33.90
C GLU A 173 32.00 -40.53 33.25
N THR A 174 32.21 -40.38 31.94
CA THR A 174 33.25 -41.12 31.21
C THR A 174 34.65 -40.73 31.69
N ALA A 175 34.90 -39.44 31.90
CA ALA A 175 36.19 -38.95 32.42
C ALA A 175 36.46 -39.50 33.83
N ALA A 176 35.47 -39.45 34.73
CA ALA A 176 35.57 -40.01 36.07
C ALA A 176 35.82 -41.53 36.04
N SER A 177 35.13 -42.25 35.15
CA SER A 177 35.36 -43.68 34.93
C SER A 177 36.78 -43.98 34.44
N MET A 178 37.32 -43.13 33.57
CA MET A 178 38.71 -43.23 33.10
C MET A 178 39.73 -42.94 34.20
N GLU A 179 39.44 -42.03 35.14
CA GLU A 179 40.26 -41.81 36.34
C GLU A 179 40.28 -43.04 37.25
N GLN A 180 39.12 -43.65 37.52
CA GLN A 180 39.04 -44.89 38.30
C GLN A 180 39.76 -46.05 37.62
N LEU A 181 39.60 -46.20 36.30
CA LEU A 181 40.33 -47.21 35.52
C LEU A 181 41.84 -46.98 35.61
N THR A 182 42.30 -45.74 35.48
CA THR A 182 43.72 -45.39 35.60
C THR A 182 44.27 -45.72 36.98
N ALA A 183 43.51 -45.44 38.04
CA ALA A 183 43.88 -45.82 39.41
C ALA A 183 44.00 -47.35 39.56
N THR A 184 43.04 -48.09 39.02
CA THR A 184 43.04 -49.56 39.04
C THR A 184 44.22 -50.15 38.26
N VAL A 185 44.56 -49.59 37.10
CA VAL A 185 45.72 -50.00 36.30
C VAL A 185 47.03 -49.72 37.05
N ARG A 186 47.16 -48.57 37.73
CA ARG A 186 48.30 -48.28 38.61
C ARG A 186 48.42 -49.31 39.73
N GLN A 187 47.32 -49.60 40.43
CA GLN A 187 47.30 -50.60 41.49
C GLN A 187 47.70 -51.99 40.98
N ASN A 188 47.19 -52.41 39.81
CA ASN A 188 47.58 -53.68 39.19
C ASN A 188 49.08 -53.72 38.83
N THR A 189 49.63 -52.59 38.38
CA THR A 189 51.07 -52.49 38.07
C THR A 189 51.91 -52.64 39.32
N ASP A 190 51.52 -52.01 40.44
CA ASP A 190 52.23 -52.12 41.71
C ASP A 190 52.10 -53.53 42.31
N ASN A 191 50.92 -54.15 42.22
CA ASN A 191 50.72 -55.55 42.60
C ASN A 191 51.61 -56.50 41.79
N ALA A 192 51.72 -56.29 40.47
CA ALA A 192 52.59 -57.09 39.60
C ALA A 192 54.07 -56.92 39.97
N ARG A 193 54.52 -55.70 40.30
CA ARG A 193 55.87 -55.44 40.81
C ARG A 193 56.12 -56.14 42.14
N GLN A 194 55.17 -56.09 43.06
CA GLN A 194 55.29 -56.74 44.37
C GLN A 194 55.33 -58.26 44.24
N ALA A 195 54.47 -58.85 43.41
CA ALA A 195 54.48 -60.27 43.09
C ALA A 195 55.81 -60.71 42.44
N THR A 196 56.35 -59.91 41.53
CA THR A 196 57.67 -60.15 40.92
C THR A 196 58.78 -60.14 41.97
N GLY A 197 58.73 -59.20 42.92
CA GLY A 197 59.67 -59.15 44.05
C GLY A 197 59.59 -60.38 44.94
N LEU A 198 58.37 -60.79 45.33
CA LEU A 198 58.13 -62.00 46.12
C LEU A 198 58.63 -63.26 45.38
N ALA A 199 58.34 -63.39 44.09
CA ALA A 199 58.80 -64.52 43.27
C ALA A 199 60.33 -64.57 43.21
N LYS A 200 61.01 -63.42 43.10
CA LYS A 200 62.47 -63.35 43.14
C LYS A 200 63.03 -63.80 44.50
N THR A 201 62.48 -63.33 45.61
CA THR A 201 62.89 -63.74 46.96
C THR A 201 62.65 -65.23 47.21
N ALA A 202 61.51 -65.76 46.75
CA ALA A 202 61.21 -67.19 46.82
C ALA A 202 62.20 -68.02 46.00
N SER A 203 62.52 -67.58 44.77
CA SER A 203 63.53 -68.22 43.93
C SER A 203 64.93 -68.20 44.57
N GLU A 204 65.33 -67.09 45.20
CA GLU A 204 66.61 -66.98 45.90
C GLU A 204 66.67 -67.90 47.12
N THR A 205 65.58 -67.99 47.88
CA THR A 205 65.43 -68.87 49.03
C THR A 205 65.50 -70.34 48.60
N ALA A 206 64.77 -70.72 47.54
CA ALA A 206 64.86 -72.06 46.95
C ALA A 206 66.29 -72.39 46.49
N ARG A 207 66.99 -71.43 45.86
CA ARG A 207 68.42 -71.59 45.49
C ARG A 207 69.33 -71.80 46.70
N LYS A 208 69.05 -71.12 47.81
CA LYS A 208 69.82 -71.28 49.07
C LYS A 208 69.52 -72.62 49.73
N GLY A 209 68.26 -73.04 49.74
CA GLY A 209 67.84 -74.38 50.17
C GLY A 209 68.49 -75.49 49.34
N GLY A 210 68.54 -75.32 48.01
CA GLY A 210 69.24 -76.25 47.10
C GLY A 210 70.71 -76.43 47.49
N ARG A 211 71.45 -75.34 47.75
CA ARG A 211 72.84 -75.43 48.24
C ARG A 211 72.98 -76.17 49.57
N VAL A 212 72.00 -76.03 50.47
CA VAL A 212 72.00 -76.77 51.74
C VAL A 212 71.78 -78.25 51.49
N VAL A 213 70.85 -78.63 50.61
CA VAL A 213 70.63 -80.02 50.22
C VAL A 213 71.86 -80.60 49.54
N ASP A 214 72.52 -79.87 48.64
CA ASP A 214 73.78 -80.29 48.00
C ASP A 214 74.87 -80.57 49.04
N ASN A 215 75.01 -79.70 50.05
CA ASN A 215 75.94 -79.92 51.16
C ASN A 215 75.59 -81.18 51.97
N VAL A 216 74.30 -81.42 52.27
CA VAL A 216 73.85 -82.63 52.99
C VAL A 216 74.17 -83.89 52.18
N VAL A 217 73.94 -83.87 50.87
CA VAL A 217 74.28 -85.00 49.98
C VAL A 217 75.79 -85.25 49.99
N SER A 218 76.61 -84.20 49.91
CA SER A 218 78.07 -84.32 50.03
C SER A 218 78.48 -84.95 51.36
N THR A 219 77.95 -84.47 52.48
CA THR A 219 78.25 -85.05 53.80
C THR A 219 77.78 -86.50 53.92
N MET A 220 76.64 -86.86 53.33
CA MET A 220 76.19 -88.26 53.30
C MET A 220 77.11 -89.15 52.47
N ASN A 221 77.67 -88.65 51.36
CA ASN A 221 78.72 -89.35 50.61
C ASN A 221 80.00 -89.52 51.44
N ASP A 222 80.45 -88.47 52.15
CA ASP A 222 81.63 -88.54 53.02
C ASP A 222 81.43 -89.55 54.18
N ILE A 223 80.22 -89.63 54.74
CA ILE A 223 79.84 -90.62 55.76
C ILE A 223 79.85 -92.03 55.17
N ALA A 224 79.32 -92.21 53.95
CA ALA A 224 79.33 -93.50 53.27
C ALA A 224 80.77 -93.98 53.01
N GLU A 225 81.65 -93.12 52.48
CA GLU A 225 83.07 -93.42 52.28
C GLU A 225 83.79 -93.73 53.60
N SER A 226 83.50 -92.96 54.65
CA SER A 226 84.08 -93.22 55.99
C SER A 226 83.61 -94.56 56.57
N SER A 227 82.34 -94.93 56.35
CA SER A 227 81.77 -96.21 56.77
C SER A 227 82.41 -97.37 56.00
N GLU A 228 82.69 -97.21 54.71
CA GLU A 228 83.42 -98.19 53.88
C GLU A 228 84.85 -98.40 54.40
N LYS A 229 85.58 -97.32 54.74
CA LYS A 229 86.90 -97.43 55.38
C LYS A 229 86.86 -98.16 56.73
N ILE A 230 85.81 -97.97 57.53
CA ILE A 230 85.63 -98.73 58.79
C ILE A 230 85.42 -100.22 58.48
N VAL A 231 84.59 -100.55 57.48
CA VAL A 231 84.38 -101.93 57.04
C VAL A 231 85.71 -102.55 56.59
N ASP A 232 86.51 -101.85 55.79
CA ASP A 232 87.84 -102.29 55.37
C ASP A 232 88.75 -102.55 56.57
N ILE A 233 88.74 -101.72 57.62
CA ILE A 233 89.53 -101.99 58.85
C ILE A 233 89.02 -103.22 59.58
N THR A 234 87.70 -103.35 59.79
CA THR A 234 87.10 -104.50 60.49
C THR A 234 87.16 -105.81 59.71
N SER A 235 87.44 -105.76 58.40
CA SER A 235 87.60 -106.95 57.56
C SER A 235 89.04 -107.49 57.55
N VAL A 236 89.99 -106.78 58.18
CA VAL A 236 91.43 -107.13 58.21
C VAL A 236 91.89 -107.60 59.62
N ASP A 237 91.00 -107.60 60.60
CA ASP A 237 91.14 -108.29 61.91
C ASP A 237 90.30 -109.57 61.94
#